data_AF-A0A291BB34-F1
#
_entry.id   AF-A0A291BB34-F1
#
_cell.length_a   1.000
_cell.length_b   1.000
_cell.length_c   1.000
_cell.angle_alpha   90.00
_cell.angle_beta   90.00
_cell.angle_gamma   90.00
#
_symmetry.space_group_name_H-M   'P 1'
#
loop_
_entity.id
_entity.type
_entity.pdbx_description
1 polymer ?
#
loop_
_entity_poly.entity_id
_entity_poly.type
_entity_poly.pdbx_seq_one_letter_code
_entity_poly.pdbx_strand_id
1 'polypeptide(L)'
;MPLTKVDTKKPIRGYIKPNKTQRVDCQKVINALDYADLSRGPGTLHTYGSARIDMQGKTALGASNIQVQIGSKTASTLIISKTALDITDITNQKGMVNAAISVLNQSMDSGTIWNIEGTLP
;
A
#
# COMPACT_ATOMS: atom_id res chain seq x y z
N MET A 1 -10.43 -17.32 -1.17
CA MET A 1 -9.13 -17.58 -1.83
C MET A 1 -8.05 -16.91 -1.00
N PRO A 2 -6.96 -17.57 -0.61
CA PRO A 2 -5.92 -16.95 0.23
C PRO A 2 -5.42 -15.64 -0.39
N LEU A 3 -5.00 -14.70 0.47
CA LEU A 3 -4.41 -13.44 -0.01
C LEU A 3 -3.18 -13.74 -0.87
N THR A 4 -3.16 -13.16 -2.06
CA THR A 4 -2.07 -13.33 -3.02
C THR A 4 -1.44 -11.98 -3.30
N LYS A 5 -0.10 -11.93 -3.25
CA LYS A 5 0.71 -10.73 -3.54
C LYS A 5 1.25 -10.85 -4.96
N VAL A 6 0.90 -9.93 -5.84
CA VAL A 6 1.23 -10.02 -7.27
C VAL A 6 2.04 -8.80 -7.69
N ASP A 7 3.26 -9.01 -8.14
CA ASP A 7 4.04 -7.98 -8.83
C ASP A 7 3.49 -7.83 -10.26
N THR A 8 2.95 -6.67 -10.60
CA THR A 8 2.40 -6.43 -11.94
C THR A 8 3.49 -6.26 -13.00
N LYS A 9 4.76 -6.15 -12.60
CA LYS A 9 5.91 -5.79 -13.44
C LYS A 9 5.78 -4.42 -14.13
N LYS A 10 4.73 -3.65 -13.82
CA LYS A 10 4.54 -2.30 -14.35
C LYS A 10 5.30 -1.30 -13.48
N PRO A 11 6.13 -0.43 -14.07
CA PRO A 11 6.88 0.55 -13.30
C PRO A 11 5.93 1.59 -12.68
N ILE A 12 6.29 2.07 -11.49
CA ILE A 12 5.60 3.21 -10.87
C ILE A 12 5.93 4.47 -11.67
N ARG A 13 4.90 5.18 -12.15
CA ARG A 13 5.10 6.44 -12.85
C ARG A 13 5.64 7.50 -11.89
N GLY A 14 6.75 8.14 -12.26
CA GLY A 14 7.39 9.13 -11.39
C GLY A 14 8.10 8.50 -10.18
N TYR A 15 8.53 7.24 -10.31
CA TYR A 15 9.25 6.52 -9.26
C TYR A 15 10.46 7.31 -8.74
N ILE A 16 10.60 7.35 -7.43
CA ILE A 16 11.83 7.74 -6.75
C ILE A 16 12.33 6.59 -5.91
N LYS A 17 13.61 6.22 -6.08
CA LYS A 17 14.30 5.34 -5.15
C LYS A 17 14.69 6.15 -3.91
N PRO A 18 14.14 5.86 -2.72
CA PRO A 18 14.47 6.60 -1.51
C PRO A 18 15.95 6.42 -1.15
N ASN A 19 16.60 7.48 -0.66
CA ASN A 19 17.89 7.34 0.01
C ASN A 19 17.72 6.66 1.39
N LYS A 20 18.82 6.42 2.12
CA LYS A 20 18.79 5.70 3.40
C LYS A 20 17.83 6.32 4.42
N THR A 21 17.86 7.65 4.59
CA THR A 21 17.00 8.36 5.54
C THR A 21 15.54 8.34 5.09
N GLN A 22 15.29 8.65 3.81
CA GLN A 22 13.95 8.62 3.23
C GLN A 22 13.32 7.22 3.29
N ARG A 23 14.13 6.16 3.16
CA ARG A 23 13.66 4.78 3.28
C ARG A 23 13.15 4.50 4.70
N VAL A 24 13.86 5.00 5.73
CA VAL A 24 13.41 4.88 7.12
C VAL A 24 12.09 5.63 7.33
N ASP A 25 11.96 6.83 6.77
CA ASP A 25 10.71 7.60 6.81
C ASP A 25 9.55 6.84 6.13
N CYS A 26 9.78 6.29 4.93
CA CYS A 26 8.82 5.46 4.21
C CYS A 26 8.38 4.25 5.04
N GLN A 27 9.34 3.53 5.66
CA GLN A 27 9.01 2.37 6.49
C GLN A 27 8.18 2.75 7.71
N LYS A 28 8.42 3.91 8.31
CA LYS A 28 7.62 4.40 9.45
C LYS A 28 6.18 4.73 9.05
N VAL A 29 5.95 5.40 7.92
CA VAL A 29 4.57 5.64 7.44
C VAL A 29 3.87 4.36 7.01
N ILE A 30 4.59 3.42 6.39
CA ILE A 30 4.03 2.11 6.01
C ILE A 30 3.60 1.34 7.26
N ASN A 31 4.43 1.31 8.30
CA ASN A 31 4.15 0.59 9.54
C ASN A 31 3.04 1.24 10.40
N ALA A 32 2.65 2.47 10.11
CA ALA A 32 1.54 3.15 10.77
C ALA A 32 0.17 2.76 10.20
N LEU A 33 0.12 2.04 9.07
CA LEU A 33 -1.14 1.58 8.47
C LEU A 33 -1.92 0.70 9.42
N ASP A 34 -3.21 0.98 9.52
CA ASP A 34 -4.19 0.09 10.11
C ASP A 34 -5.15 -0.47 9.04
N TYR A 35 -6.10 -1.30 9.46
CA TYR A 35 -7.06 -1.89 8.54
C TYR A 35 -8.08 -0.88 8.00
N ALA A 36 -8.47 0.12 8.80
CA ALA A 36 -9.44 1.13 8.40
C ALA A 36 -8.88 2.03 7.28
N ASP A 37 -7.57 2.30 7.31
CA ASP A 37 -6.85 3.05 6.28
C ASP A 37 -6.94 2.40 4.89
N LEU A 38 -6.99 1.06 4.83
CA LEU A 38 -6.98 0.33 3.55
C LEU A 38 -8.24 0.55 2.71
N SER A 39 -9.33 0.98 3.34
CA SER A 39 -10.64 1.20 2.69
C SER A 39 -11.12 2.65 2.73
N ARG A 40 -10.32 3.54 3.33
CA ARG A 40 -10.61 4.96 3.54
C ARG A 40 -10.82 5.71 2.21
N GLY A 41 -11.45 6.88 2.29
CA GLY A 41 -11.55 7.80 1.16
C GLY A 41 -10.20 8.38 0.74
N PRO A 42 -10.13 9.02 -0.44
CA PRO A 42 -8.90 9.66 -0.91
C PRO A 42 -8.34 10.68 0.09
N GLY A 43 -7.02 10.72 0.22
CA GLY A 43 -6.31 11.66 1.10
C GLY A 43 -5.07 11.06 1.75
N THR A 44 -4.35 11.89 2.51
CA THR A 44 -3.20 11.45 3.28
C THR A 44 -3.64 10.66 4.50
N LEU A 45 -3.09 9.45 4.64
CA LEU A 45 -3.35 8.55 5.75
C LEU A 45 -2.36 8.85 6.89
N HIS A 46 -1.06 8.82 6.58
CA HIS A 46 0.01 9.08 7.55
C HIS A 46 1.15 9.89 6.91
N THR A 47 1.85 10.67 7.74
CA THR A 47 3.05 11.42 7.34
C THR A 47 4.15 11.22 8.38
N TYR A 48 5.38 11.01 7.92
CA TYR A 48 6.56 10.93 8.77
C TYR A 48 7.77 11.50 8.04
N GLY A 49 8.41 12.52 8.63
CA GLY A 49 9.56 13.17 8.03
C GLY A 49 9.25 13.66 6.61
N SER A 50 9.97 13.13 5.63
CA SER A 50 9.81 13.47 4.21
C SER A 50 8.81 12.60 3.45
N ALA A 51 8.33 11.51 4.07
CA ALA A 51 7.45 10.54 3.45
C ALA A 51 6.00 10.72 3.93
N ARG A 52 5.05 10.45 3.04
CA ARG A 52 3.63 10.27 3.38
C ARG A 52 3.08 9.04 2.69
N ILE A 53 2.03 8.48 3.25
CA ILE A 53 1.24 7.44 2.60
C ILE A 53 -0.17 7.96 2.36
N ASP A 54 -0.60 7.87 1.11
CA ASP A 54 -1.81 8.47 0.61
C ASP A 54 -2.71 7.42 -0.03
N MET A 55 -4.00 7.49 0.26
CA MET A 55 -5.05 6.85 -0.53
C MET A 55 -5.33 7.71 -1.76
N GLN A 56 -5.00 7.22 -2.95
CA GLN A 56 -5.30 7.93 -4.21
C GLN A 56 -6.77 7.78 -4.62
N GLY A 57 -7.50 6.88 -3.98
CA GLY A 57 -8.91 6.59 -4.22
C GLY A 57 -9.13 5.14 -4.66
N LYS A 58 -10.33 4.89 -5.18
CA LYS A 58 -10.76 3.56 -5.62
C LYS A 58 -10.79 3.49 -7.15
N THR A 59 -10.37 2.36 -7.70
CA THR A 59 -10.52 2.08 -9.13
C THR A 59 -11.99 1.86 -9.48
N ALA A 60 -12.32 1.79 -10.77
CA ALA A 60 -13.68 1.46 -11.23
C ALA A 60 -14.19 0.10 -10.70
N LEU A 61 -13.27 -0.82 -10.38
CA LEU A 61 -13.57 -2.13 -9.79
C LEU A 61 -13.62 -2.10 -8.25
N GLY A 62 -13.55 -0.92 -7.64
CA GLY A 62 -13.57 -0.75 -6.19
C GLY A 62 -12.27 -1.11 -5.48
N ALA A 63 -11.17 -1.31 -6.21
CA ALA A 63 -9.88 -1.60 -5.62
C ALA A 63 -9.24 -0.33 -5.04
N SER A 64 -8.70 -0.40 -3.83
CA SER A 64 -8.01 0.73 -3.20
C SER A 64 -6.61 0.92 -3.79
N ASN A 65 -6.23 2.17 -4.09
CA ASN A 65 -4.89 2.53 -4.55
C ASN A 65 -4.15 3.31 -3.47
N ILE A 66 -3.14 2.69 -2.88
CA ILE A 66 -2.32 3.26 -1.82
C ILE A 66 -0.93 3.56 -2.38
N GLN A 67 -0.43 4.77 -2.11
CA GLN A 67 0.89 5.20 -2.57
C GLN A 67 1.71 5.76 -1.41
N VAL A 68 2.98 5.40 -1.38
CA VAL A 68 3.96 6.09 -0.54
C VAL A 68 4.62 7.15 -1.40
N GLN A 69 4.63 8.39 -0.93
CA GLN A 69 5.13 9.54 -1.66
C GLN A 69 6.22 10.27 -0.87
N ILE A 70 7.20 10.81 -1.60
CA ILE A 70 8.22 11.72 -1.09
C ILE A 70 8.13 13.00 -1.93
N GLY A 71 7.66 14.09 -1.32
CA GLY A 71 7.33 15.32 -2.04
C GLY A 71 6.22 15.09 -3.09
N SER A 72 6.55 15.23 -4.37
CA SER A 72 5.63 15.01 -5.50
C SER A 72 5.90 13.71 -6.27
N LYS A 73 6.79 12.84 -5.75
CA LYS A 73 7.19 11.59 -6.40
C LYS A 73 6.71 10.39 -5.60
N THR A 74 6.54 9.26 -6.28
CA THR A 74 6.02 8.02 -5.68
C THR A 74 7.17 7.05 -5.40
N ALA A 75 7.29 6.58 -4.17
CA ALA A 75 8.28 5.59 -3.76
C ALA A 75 7.74 4.16 -3.77
N SER A 76 6.42 3.98 -3.60
CA SER A 76 5.78 2.67 -3.55
C SER A 76 4.32 2.76 -3.96
N THR A 77 3.75 1.69 -4.52
CA THR A 77 2.34 1.62 -4.92
C THR A 77 1.77 0.22 -4.69
N LEU A 78 0.62 0.19 -4.01
CA LEU A 78 -0.16 -1.00 -3.74
C LEU A 78 -1.60 -0.81 -4.24
N ILE A 79 -2.12 -1.78 -4.99
CA ILE A 79 -3.54 -1.89 -5.34
C ILE A 79 -4.14 -3.05 -4.54
N ILE A 80 -5.22 -2.80 -3.80
CA ILE A 80 -5.90 -3.83 -3.02
C ILE A 80 -7.25 -4.10 -3.66
N SER A 81 -7.49 -5.32 -4.11
CA SER A 81 -8.80 -5.74 -4.64
C SER A 81 -9.91 -5.51 -3.61
N LYS A 82 -11.13 -5.20 -4.08
CA LYS A 82 -12.29 -5.02 -3.20
C LYS A 82 -12.51 -6.24 -2.30
N THR A 83 -12.39 -7.44 -2.86
CA THR A 83 -12.58 -8.70 -2.12
C THR A 83 -11.57 -8.87 -0.99
N ALA A 84 -10.34 -8.36 -1.13
CA ALA A 84 -9.34 -8.43 -0.06
C ALA A 84 -9.64 -7.46 1.10
N LEU A 85 -10.56 -6.52 0.89
CA LEU A 85 -11.04 -5.59 1.92
C LEU A 85 -12.38 -6.01 2.54
N ASP A 86 -13.01 -7.08 2.06
CA ASP A 86 -14.29 -7.58 2.61
C ASP A 86 -14.00 -8.62 3.74
N ILE A 87 -13.20 -8.23 4.75
CA ILE A 87 -12.80 -9.11 5.87
C ILE A 87 -13.46 -8.64 7.18
N THR A 88 -14.26 -9.50 7.79
CA THR A 88 -14.95 -9.20 9.06
C THR A 88 -14.20 -9.68 10.29
N ASP A 89 -13.39 -10.74 10.17
CA ASP A 89 -12.61 -11.29 11.29
C ASP A 89 -11.38 -10.42 11.62
N ILE A 90 -11.25 -10.01 12.89
CA ILE A 90 -10.19 -9.09 13.35
C ILE A 90 -8.78 -9.69 13.17
N THR A 91 -8.62 -11.01 13.31
CA THR A 91 -7.32 -11.67 13.13
C THR A 91 -6.91 -11.62 11.66
N ASN A 92 -7.87 -11.86 10.76
CA ASN A 92 -7.65 -11.78 9.32
C ASN A 92 -7.44 -10.34 8.84
N GLN A 93 -8.05 -9.35 9.48
CA GLN A 93 -7.76 -7.93 9.24
C GLN A 93 -6.29 -7.60 9.53
N LYS A 94 -5.73 -8.09 10.65
CA LYS A 94 -4.28 -7.95 10.94
C LYS A 94 -3.43 -8.63 9.87
N GLY A 95 -3.83 -9.80 9.41
CA GLY A 95 -3.18 -10.50 8.29
C GLY A 95 -3.15 -9.67 7.01
N MET A 96 -4.24 -8.99 6.69
CA MET A 96 -4.36 -8.10 5.53
C MET A 96 -3.46 -6.86 5.66
N VAL A 97 -3.39 -6.24 6.84
CA VAL A 97 -2.48 -5.11 7.10
C VAL A 97 -1.02 -5.55 6.95
N ASN A 98 -0.64 -6.69 7.52
CA ASN A 98 0.71 -7.24 7.37
C ASN A 98 1.04 -7.56 5.90
N ALA A 99 0.06 -8.03 5.13
CA ALA A 99 0.22 -8.23 3.69
C ALA A 99 0.45 -6.89 2.97
N ALA A 100 -0.33 -5.85 3.27
CA ALA A 100 -0.18 -4.51 2.71
C ALA A 100 1.20 -3.90 3.01
N ILE A 101 1.65 -3.97 4.28
CA ILE A 101 2.97 -3.51 4.71
C ILE A 101 4.08 -4.23 3.93
N SER A 102 3.99 -5.56 3.84
CA SER A 102 4.96 -6.37 3.10
C SER A 102 5.01 -6.00 1.62
N VAL A 103 3.85 -5.81 0.98
CA VAL A 103 3.78 -5.46 -0.44
C VAL A 103 4.30 -4.05 -0.71
N LEU A 104 3.99 -3.08 0.14
CA LEU A 104 4.51 -1.72 -0.01
C LEU A 104 6.04 -1.68 0.09
N ASN A 105 6.64 -2.50 0.97
CA ASN A 105 8.10 -2.65 1.01
C ASN A 105 8.65 -3.31 -0.26
N GLN A 106 8.01 -4.38 -0.75
CA GLN A 106 8.41 -5.05 -2.00
C GLN A 106 8.29 -4.14 -3.23
N SER A 107 7.22 -3.34 -3.31
CA SER A 107 7.01 -2.33 -4.35
C SER A 107 8.07 -1.23 -4.29
N MET A 108 8.47 -0.79 -3.10
CA MET A 108 9.56 0.17 -2.92
C MET A 108 10.92 -0.39 -3.36
N ASP A 109 11.15 -1.70 -3.18
CA ASP A 109 12.40 -2.35 -3.59
C ASP A 109 12.49 -2.58 -5.09
N SER A 110 11.38 -2.99 -5.70
CA SER A 110 11.27 -3.28 -7.13
C SER A 110 11.03 -2.04 -7.99
N GLY A 111 10.44 -0.99 -7.45
CA GLY A 111 9.97 0.18 -8.21
C GLY A 111 8.77 -0.12 -9.10
N THR A 112 8.07 -1.25 -8.88
CA THR A 112 6.89 -1.67 -9.64
C THR A 112 5.62 -1.58 -8.81
N ILE A 113 4.48 -1.57 -9.48
CA ILE A 113 3.16 -1.62 -8.86
C ILE A 113 2.86 -3.05 -8.44
N TRP A 114 2.35 -3.23 -7.23
CA TRP A 114 1.94 -4.52 -6.72
C TRP A 114 0.45 -4.56 -6.38
N ASN A 115 -0.15 -5.74 -6.49
CA ASN A 115 -1.54 -6.00 -6.14
C ASN A 115 -1.63 -6.94 -4.93
N ILE A 116 -2.69 -6.77 -4.13
CA ILE A 116 -3.20 -7.80 -3.23
C ILE A 116 -4.59 -8.23 -3.70
N GLU A 117 -4.71 -9.53 -3.95
CA GLU A 117 -5.90 -10.18 -4.47
C GLU A 117 -6.35 -11.32 -3.54
N GLY A 118 -7.59 -11.79 -3.69
CA GLY A 118 -8.18 -12.83 -2.85
C GLY A 118 -9.01 -12.29 -1.69
N THR A 119 -9.28 -13.12 -0.69
CA THR A 119 -10.01 -12.80 0.55
C THR A 119 -9.65 -13.79 1.65
N LEU A 120 -9.44 -13.32 2.86
CA LEU A 120 -9.49 -14.19 4.04
C LEU A 120 -10.96 -14.34 4.46
N PRO A 121 -11.37 -15.52 4.97
CA PRO A 121 -12.71 -15.72 5.49
C PRO A 121 -13.01 -14.88 6.74
#